data_AF-A0A8J8NK29-F1
#
_entry.id   AF-A0A8J8NK29-F1
#
_cell.length_a   1.000
_cell.length_b   1.000
_cell.length_c   1.000
_cell.angle_alpha   90.00
_cell.angle_beta   90.00
_cell.angle_gamma   90.00
#
_symmetry.space_group_name_H-M   'P 1'
#
loop_
_entity.id
_entity.type
_entity.pdbx_description
1 polymer ?
#
loop_
_entity_poly.entity_id
_entity_poly.type
_entity_poly.pdbx_seq_one_letter_code
_entity_poly.pdbx_strand_id
1 'polypeptide(L)'
;MQGIDTASTLKQLIFAYKGSQFCAKERADFVLCRATPAGKLGDPELCEGKVANFLQCYHDMVKESNAACQKQYEGAFECLSKHTQDHENLGDAEGACTRALEEFAKCRQ
;
A
#
# COMPACT_ATOMS: atom_id res chain seq x y z
N MET A 1 -1.81 -20.82 16.72
CA MET A 1 -2.16 -19.69 15.84
C MET A 1 -1.10 -18.62 16.06
N GLN A 2 -0.19 -18.42 15.11
CA GLN A 2 0.84 -17.39 15.22
C GLN A 2 0.16 -16.04 15.11
N GLY A 3 0.27 -15.22 16.16
CA GLY A 3 -0.29 -13.87 16.17
C GLY A 3 0.26 -13.10 15.00
N ILE A 4 -0.64 -12.50 14.23
CA ILE A 4 -0.29 -11.55 13.19
C ILE A 4 0.53 -10.44 13.88
N ASP A 5 1.80 -10.31 13.49
CA ASP A 5 2.65 -9.23 13.99
C ASP A 5 2.03 -7.89 13.57
N THR A 6 1.43 -7.18 14.53
CA THR A 6 0.75 -5.90 14.30
C THR A 6 1.67 -4.91 13.59
N ALA A 7 2.97 -4.92 13.90
CA ALA A 7 3.97 -4.07 13.24
C ALA A 7 4.12 -4.39 11.75
N SER A 8 4.23 -5.68 11.38
CA SER A 8 4.26 -6.11 9.98
C SER A 8 2.98 -5.74 9.24
N THR A 9 1.81 -5.89 9.86
CA THR A 9 0.53 -5.49 9.25
C THR A 9 0.44 -3.99 9.02
N LEU A 10 0.82 -3.17 10.01
CA LEU A 10 0.83 -1.71 9.87
C LEU A 10 1.77 -1.25 8.77
N LYS A 11 2.98 -1.83 8.71
CA LYS A 11 3.92 -1.58 7.63
C LYS A 11 3.30 -1.90 6.27
N GLN A 12 2.69 -3.07 6.13
CA GLN A 12 2.03 -3.47 4.89
C GLN A 12 0.89 -2.52 4.51
N LEU A 13 0.07 -2.07 5.47
CA LEU A 13 -1.02 -1.13 5.24
C LEU A 13 -0.52 0.24 4.77
N ILE A 14 0.53 0.78 5.39
CA ILE A 14 1.12 2.07 5.01
C ILE A 14 1.66 2.03 3.57
N PHE A 15 2.42 0.99 3.23
CA PHE A 15 2.95 0.84 1.87
C PHE A 15 1.85 0.49 0.85
N ALA A 16 0.83 -0.27 1.24
CA ALA A 16 -0.32 -0.55 0.38
C ALA A 16 -1.12 0.73 0.08
N TYR A 17 -1.32 1.60 1.08
CA TYR A 17 -1.96 2.89 0.89
C TYR A 17 -1.18 3.76 -0.11
N LYS A 18 0.13 3.90 0.07
CA LYS A 18 0.99 4.64 -0.87
C LYS A 18 0.99 4.01 -2.27
N GLY A 19 1.13 2.69 -2.35
CA GLY A 19 1.10 1.95 -3.62
C GLY A 19 -0.22 2.08 -4.35
N SER A 20 -1.35 2.18 -3.64
CA SER A 20 -2.67 2.39 -4.25
C SER A 20 -2.78 3.73 -4.99
N GLN A 21 -2.02 4.74 -4.57
CA GLN A 21 -1.98 6.07 -5.19
C GLN A 21 -0.87 6.19 -6.22
N PHE A 22 0.34 5.72 -5.88
CA PHE A 22 1.53 5.86 -6.72
C PHE A 22 1.48 4.94 -7.95
N CYS A 23 1.09 3.68 -7.77
CA CYS A 23 0.98 2.67 -8.83
C CYS A 23 -0.48 2.47 -9.28
N ALA A 24 -1.33 3.49 -9.13
CA ALA A 24 -2.76 3.40 -9.42
C ALA A 24 -3.04 2.99 -10.87
N LYS A 25 -2.22 3.47 -11.80
CA LYS A 25 -2.33 3.20 -13.23
C LYS A 25 -2.01 1.74 -13.55
N GLU A 26 -0.87 1.25 -13.08
CA GLU A 26 -0.41 -0.13 -13.31
C GLU A 26 -1.37 -1.12 -12.65
N ARG A 27 -1.88 -0.78 -11.47
CA ARG A 27 -2.95 -1.54 -10.80
C ARG A 27 -4.23 -1.57 -11.64
N ALA A 28 -4.66 -0.42 -12.16
CA ALA A 28 -5.87 -0.35 -12.99
C ALA A 28 -5.72 -1.18 -14.27
N ASP A 29 -4.57 -1.08 -14.96
CA ASP A 29 -4.26 -1.88 -16.14
C ASP A 29 -4.35 -3.39 -15.87
N PHE A 30 -3.78 -3.84 -14.75
CA PHE A 30 -3.84 -5.25 -14.34
C PHE A 30 -5.27 -5.70 -14.01
N VAL A 31 -6.01 -4.90 -13.23
CA VAL A 31 -7.40 -5.20 -12.87
C VAL A 31 -8.29 -5.23 -14.10
N LEU A 32 -8.12 -4.28 -15.03
CA LEU A 32 -8.85 -4.25 -16.29
C LEU A 32 -8.56 -5.46 -17.15
N CYS A 33 -7.28 -5.85 -17.27
CA CYS A 33 -6.89 -7.06 -18.00
C CYS A 33 -7.63 -8.30 -17.46
N ARG A 34 -7.63 -8.48 -16.13
CA ARG A 34 -8.33 -9.59 -15.46
C ARG A 34 -9.85 -9.47 -15.48
N ALA A 35 -10.40 -8.28 -15.72
CA ALA A 35 -11.85 -8.08 -15.81
C ALA A 35 -12.41 -8.52 -17.18
N THR A 36 -11.57 -8.63 -18.20
CA THR A 36 -12.00 -9.10 -19.53
C THR A 36 -12.30 -10.61 -19.52
N PRO A 37 -13.22 -11.12 -20.36
CA PRO A 37 -13.45 -12.57 -20.48
C PRO A 37 -12.17 -13.36 -20.80
N ALA A 38 -11.29 -12.80 -21.63
CA ALA A 38 -10.01 -13.41 -21.99
C ALA A 38 -9.04 -13.53 -20.79
N GLY A 39 -8.95 -12.49 -19.95
CA GLY A 39 -8.10 -12.52 -18.74
C GLY A 39 -8.74 -13.14 -17.50
N LYS A 40 -10.08 -13.27 -17.45
CA LYS A 40 -10.81 -13.87 -16.32
C LYS A 40 -11.03 -15.37 -16.47
N LEU A 41 -11.31 -15.83 -17.69
CA LEU A 41 -11.77 -17.19 -17.99
C LEU A 41 -10.92 -17.90 -19.07
N GLY A 42 -10.07 -17.15 -19.79
CA GLY A 42 -9.21 -17.69 -20.84
C GLY A 42 -7.87 -18.15 -20.28
N ASP A 43 -6.92 -17.21 -20.15
CA ASP A 43 -5.54 -17.51 -19.77
C ASP A 43 -4.97 -16.43 -18.82
N PRO A 44 -4.60 -16.79 -17.57
CA PRO A 44 -3.98 -15.85 -16.64
C PRO A 44 -2.62 -15.31 -17.12
N GLU A 45 -1.91 -16.00 -18.03
CA GLU A 45 -0.62 -15.57 -18.59
C GLU A 45 -0.75 -14.28 -19.41
N LEU A 46 -1.92 -14.01 -20.00
CA LEU A 46 -2.18 -12.79 -20.77
C LEU A 46 -2.03 -11.50 -19.96
N CYS A 47 -2.21 -11.58 -18.63
CA CYS A 47 -2.08 -10.44 -17.73
C CYS A 47 -0.75 -10.41 -16.97
N GLU A 48 0.17 -11.36 -17.21
CA GLU A 48 1.45 -11.44 -16.51
C GLU A 48 2.31 -10.21 -16.72
N GLY A 49 2.39 -9.69 -17.94
CA GLY A 49 3.11 -8.44 -18.20
C GLY A 49 2.55 -7.26 -17.40
N LYS A 50 1.22 -7.23 -17.18
CA LYS A 50 0.56 -6.17 -16.41
C LYS A 50 0.80 -6.30 -14.91
N VAL A 51 0.77 -7.52 -14.36
CA VAL A 51 1.10 -7.74 -12.94
C VAL A 51 2.58 -7.50 -12.68
N ALA A 52 3.47 -7.88 -13.59
CA ALA A 52 4.90 -7.62 -13.49
C ALA A 52 5.19 -6.11 -13.41
N ASN A 53 4.55 -5.32 -14.28
CA ASN A 53 4.66 -3.85 -14.23
C ASN A 53 4.15 -3.26 -12.91
N PHE A 54 3.03 -3.78 -12.38
CA PHE A 54 2.50 -3.35 -11.08
C PHE A 54 3.46 -3.69 -9.93
N LEU A 55 3.99 -4.92 -9.90
CA LEU A 55 4.93 -5.37 -8.88
C LEU A 55 6.24 -4.59 -8.96
N GLN A 56 6.73 -4.30 -10.18
CA GLN A 56 7.91 -3.48 -10.39
C GLN A 56 7.71 -2.07 -9.86
N CYS A 57 6.60 -1.41 -10.22
CA CYS A 57 6.24 -0.09 -9.69
C CYS A 57 6.19 -0.10 -8.16
N TYR A 58 5.54 -1.11 -7.57
CA TYR A 58 5.42 -1.22 -6.12
C TYR A 58 6.79 -1.42 -5.45
N HIS A 59 7.64 -2.29 -6.02
CA HIS A 59 8.97 -2.55 -5.52
C HIS A 59 9.85 -1.29 -5.56
N ASP A 60 9.84 -0.57 -6.67
CA ASP A 60 10.62 0.67 -6.84
C ASP A 60 10.10 1.76 -5.89
N MET A 61 8.78 1.90 -5.75
CA MET A 61 8.16 2.80 -4.78
C MET A 61 8.58 2.49 -3.34
N VAL A 62 8.62 1.22 -2.94
CA VAL A 62 9.09 0.82 -1.60
C VAL A 62 10.57 1.16 -1.42
N LYS A 63 11.40 0.85 -2.42
CA LYS A 63 12.84 1.13 -2.39
C LYS A 63 13.13 2.62 -2.26
N GLU A 64 12.49 3.45 -3.08
CA GLU A 64 12.62 4.91 -3.05
C GLU A 64 12.09 5.49 -1.74
N SER A 65 10.95 4.99 -1.26
CA SER A 65 10.36 5.45 0.00
C SER A 65 11.25 5.14 1.21
N ASN A 66 11.91 3.98 1.22
CA ASN A 66 12.88 3.65 2.26
C ASN A 66 14.14 4.54 2.18
N ALA A 67 14.54 4.98 0.99
CA ALA A 67 15.72 5.83 0.81
C ALA A 67 15.47 7.31 1.15
N ALA A 68 14.29 7.84 0.80
CA ALA A 68 14.03 9.29 0.84
C ALA A 68 12.91 9.70 1.81
N CYS A 69 11.99 8.80 2.16
CA CYS A 69 10.74 9.12 2.88
C CYS A 69 10.66 8.48 4.27
N GLN A 70 11.80 8.10 4.84
CA GLN A 70 11.83 7.34 6.10
C GLN A 70 11.23 8.12 7.27
N LYS A 71 11.43 9.43 7.35
CA LYS A 71 10.85 10.29 8.40
C LYS A 71 9.32 10.33 8.34
N GLN A 72 8.76 10.44 7.12
CA GLN A 72 7.31 10.46 6.90
C GLN A 72 6.70 9.08 7.18
N TYR A 73 7.41 8.01 6.83
CA TYR A 73 7.02 6.64 7.18
C TYR A 73 6.97 6.45 8.70
N GLU A 74 8.00 6.87 9.43
CA GLU A 74 8.05 6.78 10.90
C GLU A 74 6.88 7.53 11.54
N GLY A 75 6.58 8.75 11.07
CA GLY A 75 5.42 9.51 11.56
C GLY A 75 4.08 8.80 11.32
N ALA A 76 3.88 8.20 10.14
CA ALA A 76 2.67 7.42 9.85
C ALA A 76 2.59 6.13 10.68
N PHE A 77 3.72 5.44 10.85
CA PHE A 77 3.81 4.19 11.60
C PHE A 77 3.56 4.42 13.10
N GLU A 78 4.15 5.46 13.70
CA GLU A 78 3.92 5.82 15.09
C GLU A 78 2.46 6.18 15.35
N CYS A 79 1.85 6.95 14.45
CA CYS A 79 0.45 7.33 14.58
C CYS A 79 -0.45 6.10 14.58
N LEU A 80 -0.30 5.23 13.58
CA LEU A 80 -1.11 4.01 13.48
C LEU A 80 -0.84 3.05 14.65
N SER A 81 0.41 2.92 15.08
CA SER A 81 0.79 2.04 16.19
C SER A 81 0.10 2.45 17.49
N LYS A 82 0.06 3.75 17.81
CA LYS A 82 -0.63 4.29 18.98
C LYS A 82 -2.13 3.97 18.95
N HIS A 83 -2.79 4.19 17.81
CA HIS A 83 -4.22 3.94 17.67
C HIS A 83 -4.61 2.46 17.60
N THR A 84 -3.72 1.56 17.21
CA THR A 84 -4.00 0.10 17.25
C THR A 84 -3.86 -0.53 18.64
N GLN A 85 -3.17 0.12 19.58
CA GLN A 85 -3.01 -0.38 20.94
C GLN A 85 -4.19 0.01 21.85
N ASP A 86 -4.80 1.17 21.59
CA ASP A 86 -5.97 1.66 22.30
C ASP A 86 -7.26 1.16 21.63
N HIS A 87 -7.69 -0.05 21.97
CA HIS A 87 -8.86 -0.76 21.42
C HIS A 87 -10.23 -0.03 21.60
N GLU A 88 -10.29 1.16 22.20
CA GLU A 88 -11.55 1.83 22.54
C GLU A 88 -12.05 2.86 21.51
N ASN A 89 -11.25 3.31 20.53
CA ASN A 89 -11.69 4.37 19.59
C ASN A 89 -11.18 4.17 18.14
N LEU A 90 -11.49 3.03 17.53
CA LEU A 90 -11.21 2.78 16.10
C LEU A 90 -12.00 3.70 15.14
N GLY A 91 -13.06 4.35 15.62
CA GLY A 91 -13.90 5.24 14.80
C GLY A 91 -13.29 6.61 14.49
N ASP A 92 -12.38 7.12 15.34
CA ASP A 92 -11.76 8.45 15.19
C ASP A 92 -10.32 8.40 14.62
N ALA A 93 -9.73 7.21 14.53
CA ALA A 93 -8.39 7.01 13.98
C ALA A 93 -8.31 7.26 12.46
N GLU A 94 -9.44 7.11 11.72
CA GLU A 94 -9.54 7.38 10.28
C GLU A 94 -9.27 8.86 9.94
N GLY A 95 -9.44 9.80 10.87
CA GLY A 95 -9.09 11.20 10.67
C GLY A 95 -7.67 11.57 11.14
N ALA A 96 -7.24 10.99 12.26
CA ALA A 96 -6.04 11.44 12.97
C ALA A 96 -4.73 11.10 12.23
N CYS A 97 -4.62 9.90 11.66
CA CYS A 97 -3.40 9.44 10.98
C CYS A 97 -3.41 9.65 9.47
N THR A 98 -4.55 10.06 8.89
CA THR A 98 -4.68 10.27 7.44
C THR A 98 -3.72 11.33 6.95
N ARG A 99 -3.49 12.41 7.71
CA ARG A 99 -2.50 13.42 7.33
C ARG A 99 -1.08 12.85 7.25
N ALA A 100 -0.65 12.06 8.22
CA ALA A 100 0.68 11.45 8.21
C ALA A 100 0.82 10.43 7.06
N LEU A 101 -0.23 9.65 6.79
CA LEU A 101 -0.30 8.74 5.64
C LEU A 101 -0.26 9.48 4.31
N GLU A 102 -0.96 10.61 4.19
CA GLU A 102 -0.93 11.46 2.99
C GLU A 102 0.44 12.10 2.78
N GLU A 103 1.08 12.59 3.84
CA GLU A 103 2.43 13.14 3.76
C GLU A 103 3.44 12.08 3.29
N PHE A 104 3.32 10.84 3.78
CA PHE A 104 4.11 9.72 3.28
C PHE A 104 3.77 9.35 1.82
N ALA A 105 2.49 9.34 1.45
CA ALA A 105 2.03 9.02 0.10
C ALA A 105 2.48 10.07 -0.94
N LYS A 106 2.51 11.35 -0.55
CA LYS A 106 2.96 12.48 -1.38
C LYS A 106 4.48 12.61 -1.43
N CYS A 107 5.21 12.05 -0.46
CA CYS A 107 6.67 12.05 -0.48
C CYS A 107 7.18 11.31 -1.73
N ARG A 108 7.82 12.08 -2.61
CA ARG A 108 8.51 11.63 -3.83
C ARG A 108 9.92 12.21 -3.82
N GLN A 109 10.84 11.52 -4.49
CA GLN A 109 12.20 12.02 -4.72
C GLN A 109 12.18 13.23 -5.65
#